data_AF-A0A2W5A7Z0-F1
#
_entry.id   AF-A0A2W5A7Z0-F1
#
_cell.length_a   1.000
_cell.length_b   1.000
_cell.length_c   1.000
_cell.angle_alpha   90.00
_cell.angle_beta   90.00
_cell.angle_gamma   90.00
#
_symmetry.space_group_name_H-M   'P 1'
#
loop_
_entity.id
_entity.type
_entity.pdbx_description
1 polymer ?
#
loop_
_entity_poly.entity_id
_entity_poly.type
_entity_poly.pdbx_seq_one_letter_code
_entity_poly.pdbx_strand_id
1 'polypeptide(L)'
;MAGVAITVRAAELPHVEAVLARLLERNEDLHPLMDVIGQSLETSTDMRFEDERGPDGRPWKKSIRAEQQGGKTLTDSTRLRMSITHEATADEVRVGTNVIYARPHQFGAKISGKGGRLRFQLAGGLGFRSPESVIIPARPFLGVSTDDETEILALAEDYEAEGWE
;
A
#
# COMPACT_ATOMS: atom_id res chain seq x y z
N MET A 1 -8.30 13.14 4.83
CA MET A 1 -6.90 13.22 4.34
C MET A 1 -6.86 13.07 2.82
N ALA A 2 -5.95 13.75 2.12
CA ALA A 2 -5.89 13.78 0.65
C ALA A 2 -5.09 12.62 0.00
N GLY A 3 -4.54 11.71 0.81
CA GLY A 3 -3.78 10.55 0.34
C GLY A 3 -4.63 9.32 0.06
N VAL A 4 -4.09 8.13 0.36
CA VAL A 4 -4.75 6.84 0.15
C VAL A 4 -4.42 5.89 1.30
N ALA A 5 -5.40 5.10 1.71
CA ALA A 5 -5.26 4.07 2.73
C ALA A 5 -6.14 2.88 2.39
N ILE A 6 -5.76 1.71 2.90
CA ILE A 6 -6.62 0.54 3.00
C ILE A 6 -6.96 0.33 4.46
N THR A 7 -8.11 -0.27 4.73
CA THR A 7 -8.50 -0.73 6.06
C THR A 7 -8.57 -2.24 6.01
N VAL A 8 -7.89 -2.88 6.94
CA VAL A 8 -7.98 -4.33 7.16
C VAL A 8 -8.76 -4.50 8.45
N ARG A 9 -9.93 -5.12 8.33
CA ARG A 9 -10.77 -5.48 9.48
C ARG A 9 -10.59 -6.93 9.79
N ALA A 10 -10.60 -7.25 11.07
CA ALA A 10 -10.65 -8.60 11.58
C ALA A 10 -11.71 -9.48 10.87
N ALA A 11 -12.91 -8.92 10.67
CA ALA A 11 -14.06 -9.62 10.08
C ALA A 11 -13.98 -9.85 8.56
N GLU A 12 -13.01 -9.24 7.86
CA GLU A 12 -12.91 -9.32 6.39
C GLU A 12 -11.86 -10.33 5.92
N LEU A 13 -11.21 -11.04 6.84
CA LEU A 13 -10.16 -12.03 6.56
C LEU A 13 -10.67 -13.45 6.86
N PRO A 14 -11.16 -14.22 5.86
CA PRO A 14 -11.90 -15.47 6.11
C PRO A 14 -11.10 -16.53 6.90
N HIS A 15 -9.79 -16.59 6.67
CA HIS A 15 -8.91 -17.53 7.35
C HIS A 15 -8.53 -17.10 8.76
N VAL A 16 -8.68 -15.81 9.08
CA VAL A 16 -8.31 -15.20 10.37
C VAL A 16 -9.55 -15.00 11.26
N GLU A 17 -10.74 -14.91 10.65
CA GLU A 17 -12.04 -14.69 11.30
C GLU A 17 -12.27 -15.65 12.47
N ALA A 18 -11.93 -16.93 12.31
CA ALA A 18 -12.13 -17.93 13.35
C ALA A 18 -11.24 -17.70 14.59
N VAL A 19 -9.98 -17.29 14.40
CA VAL A 19 -9.06 -16.95 15.50
C VAL A 19 -9.53 -15.68 16.18
N LEU A 20 -9.85 -14.66 15.39
CA LEU A 20 -10.29 -13.36 15.90
C LEU A 20 -11.63 -13.45 16.64
N ALA A 21 -12.56 -14.28 16.18
CA ALA A 21 -13.81 -14.53 16.88
C ALA A 21 -13.56 -15.09 18.29
N ARG A 22 -12.61 -16.02 18.45
CA ARG A 22 -12.26 -16.57 19.77
C ARG A 22 -11.58 -15.53 20.67
N LEU A 23 -10.72 -14.68 20.11
CA LEU A 23 -10.08 -13.60 20.88
C LEU A 23 -11.11 -12.53 21.32
N LEU A 24 -12.07 -12.20 20.45
CA LEU A 24 -13.18 -11.29 20.78
C LEU A 24 -14.12 -11.87 21.84
N GLU A 25 -14.40 -13.18 21.80
CA GLU A 25 -15.18 -13.86 22.85
C GLU A 25 -14.49 -13.79 24.22
N ARG A 26 -13.17 -13.69 24.25
CA ARG A 26 -12.36 -13.52 25.47
C ARG A 26 -12.30 -12.07 25.94
N ASN A 27 -12.93 -11.13 25.23
CA ASN A 27 -12.96 -9.69 25.52
C ASN A 27 -11.54 -9.10 25.68
N GLU A 28 -10.61 -9.59 24.86
CA GLU A 28 -9.22 -9.13 24.83
C GLU A 28 -9.09 -7.82 24.05
N ASP A 29 -8.13 -6.97 24.46
CA ASP A 29 -7.73 -5.82 23.66
C ASP A 29 -6.89 -6.32 22.48
N LEU A 30 -7.42 -6.24 21.25
CA LEU A 30 -6.68 -6.65 20.05
C LEU A 30 -5.81 -5.54 19.49
N HIS A 31 -5.75 -4.36 20.13
CA HIS A 31 -4.90 -3.28 19.67
C HIS A 31 -3.43 -3.71 19.48
N PRO A 32 -2.80 -4.50 20.39
CA PRO A 32 -1.45 -5.00 20.16
C PRO A 32 -1.34 -5.89 18.91
N LEU A 33 -2.31 -6.79 18.70
CA LEU A 33 -2.36 -7.63 17.49
C LEU A 33 -2.53 -6.77 16.22
N MET A 34 -3.44 -5.81 16.23
CA MET A 34 -3.68 -4.91 15.09
C MET A 34 -2.46 -4.03 14.78
N ASP A 35 -1.70 -3.62 15.80
CA ASP A 35 -0.45 -2.88 15.64
C ASP A 35 0.62 -3.74 14.95
N VAL A 36 0.82 -4.98 15.42
CA VAL A 36 1.80 -5.91 14.79
C VAL A 36 1.39 -6.26 13.35
N ILE A 37 0.10 -6.48 13.09
CA ILE A 37 -0.42 -6.65 11.72
C ILE A 37 -0.11 -5.41 10.85
N GLY A 38 -0.31 -4.21 11.40
CA GLY A 38 0.02 -2.96 10.74
C GLY A 38 1.50 -2.86 10.35
N GLN A 39 2.39 -3.19 11.27
CA GLN A 39 3.84 -3.23 11.03
C GLN A 39 4.22 -4.25 9.95
N SER A 40 3.59 -5.44 9.96
CA SER A 40 3.78 -6.45 8.93
C SER A 40 3.35 -5.96 7.54
N LEU A 41 2.17 -5.32 7.45
CA LEU A 41 1.66 -4.75 6.21
C LEU A 41 2.50 -3.56 5.69
N GLU A 42 3.05 -2.74 6.59
CA GLU A 42 4.04 -1.72 6.22
C GLU A 42 5.28 -2.36 5.59
N THR A 43 5.81 -3.42 6.21
CA THR A 43 6.99 -4.16 5.73
C THR A 43 6.73 -4.81 4.38
N SER A 44 5.59 -5.50 4.22
CA SER A 44 5.16 -6.07 2.94
C SER A 44 5.02 -4.99 1.87
N THR A 45 4.45 -3.84 2.22
CA THR A 45 4.35 -2.71 1.32
C THR A 45 5.71 -2.16 0.93
N ASP A 46 6.68 -2.09 1.86
CA ASP A 46 8.06 -1.69 1.59
C ASP A 46 8.71 -2.62 0.55
N MET A 47 8.57 -3.93 0.76
CA MET A 47 9.09 -4.97 -0.15
C MET A 47 8.53 -4.84 -1.57
N ARG A 48 7.27 -4.42 -1.73
CA ARG A 48 6.68 -4.15 -3.06
C ARG A 48 7.40 -3.05 -3.84
N PHE A 49 7.91 -2.02 -3.16
CA PHE A 49 8.74 -0.99 -3.81
C PHE A 49 10.13 -1.53 -4.19
N GLU A 50 10.67 -2.46 -3.41
CA GLU A 50 11.93 -3.12 -3.73
C GLU A 50 11.76 -4.07 -4.92
N ASP A 51 10.71 -4.87 -4.95
CA ASP A 51 10.48 -5.89 -5.98
C ASP A 51 9.78 -5.36 -7.24
N GLU A 52 9.33 -4.11 -7.21
CA GLU A 52 8.50 -3.47 -8.24
C GLU A 52 7.24 -4.28 -8.58
N ARG A 53 6.56 -4.83 -7.55
CA ARG A 53 5.38 -5.71 -7.69
C ARG A 53 4.22 -5.24 -6.83
N GLY A 54 3.00 -5.45 -7.32
CA GLY A 54 1.80 -5.16 -6.54
C GLY A 54 1.44 -6.27 -5.55
N PRO A 55 0.42 -6.05 -4.70
CA PRO A 55 -0.12 -7.06 -3.79
C PRO A 55 -0.66 -8.30 -4.52
N ASP A 56 -0.97 -8.18 -5.81
CA ASP A 56 -1.38 -9.28 -6.68
C ASP A 56 -0.18 -10.06 -7.30
N GLY A 57 1.05 -9.76 -6.86
CA GLY A 57 2.30 -10.36 -7.35
C GLY A 57 2.73 -9.89 -8.75
N ARG A 58 1.92 -9.07 -9.44
CA ARG A 58 2.23 -8.62 -10.80
C ARG A 58 3.23 -7.48 -10.78
N PRO A 59 4.24 -7.49 -11.68
CA PRO A 59 5.20 -6.40 -11.77
C PRO A 59 4.51 -5.12 -12.23
N TRP A 60 4.89 -3.99 -11.64
CA TRP A 60 4.42 -2.69 -12.05
C TRP A 60 4.91 -2.35 -13.45
N LYS A 61 4.08 -1.61 -14.20
CA LYS A 61 4.55 -1.03 -15.46
C LYS A 61 5.68 -0.04 -15.19
N LYS A 62 6.85 -0.30 -15.78
CA LYS A 62 8.03 0.52 -15.62
C LYS A 62 7.75 1.99 -15.95
N SER A 63 8.36 2.90 -15.19
CA SER A 63 8.24 4.34 -15.47
C SER A 63 9.21 4.78 -16.55
N ILE A 64 8.84 5.81 -17.33
CA ILE A 64 9.73 6.44 -18.31
C ILE A 64 11.03 6.90 -17.64
N ARG A 65 10.97 7.43 -16.41
CA ARG A 65 12.18 7.79 -15.63
C ARG A 65 13.09 6.58 -15.43
N ALA A 66 12.55 5.48 -14.91
CA ALA A 66 13.31 4.25 -14.67
C ALA A 66 13.83 3.60 -15.96
N GLU A 67 13.12 3.75 -17.09
CA GLU A 67 13.59 3.29 -18.41
C GLU A 67 14.74 4.15 -18.94
N GLN A 68 14.66 5.47 -18.81
CA GLN A 68 15.62 6.39 -19.42
C GLN A 68 16.85 6.68 -18.55
N GLN A 69 16.70 6.62 -17.23
CA GLN A 69 17.75 7.03 -16.27
C GLN A 69 18.14 5.89 -15.31
N GLY A 70 17.49 4.72 -15.40
CA GLY A 70 17.71 3.62 -14.46
C GLY A 70 17.03 3.83 -13.09
N GLY A 71 17.31 2.93 -12.15
CA GLY A 71 16.63 2.86 -10.85
C GLY A 71 15.24 2.22 -10.92
N LYS A 72 14.49 2.29 -9.82
CA LYS A 72 13.19 1.62 -9.64
C LYS A 72 11.99 2.52 -9.93
N THR A 73 10.89 1.92 -10.34
CA THR A 73 9.59 2.56 -10.53
C THR A 73 8.96 2.88 -9.18
N LEU A 74 8.28 4.03 -9.07
CA LEU A 74 7.78 4.61 -7.81
C LEU A 74 8.84 4.96 -6.76
N THR A 75 10.12 4.74 -7.05
CA THR A 75 11.25 5.05 -6.18
C THR A 75 12.20 6.02 -6.88
N ASP A 76 12.10 7.29 -6.53
CA ASP A 76 13.01 8.36 -6.96
C ASP A 76 13.66 8.99 -5.72
N SER A 77 12.87 9.75 -4.95
CA SER A 77 13.29 10.33 -3.65
C SER A 77 12.88 9.51 -2.44
N THR A 78 12.36 8.29 -2.65
CA THR A 78 11.75 7.39 -1.63
C THR A 78 10.61 7.99 -0.79
N ARG A 79 10.21 9.25 -1.01
CA ARG A 79 9.19 9.95 -0.20
C ARG A 79 7.88 9.19 -0.05
N LEU A 80 7.38 8.57 -1.13
CA LEU A 80 6.12 7.83 -1.07
C LEU A 80 6.26 6.62 -0.14
N ARG A 81 7.24 5.77 -0.41
CA ARG A 81 7.57 4.59 0.38
C ARG A 81 7.75 4.92 1.87
N MET A 82 8.60 5.89 2.19
CA MET A 82 8.88 6.30 3.59
C MET A 82 7.72 7.02 4.30
N SER A 83 6.65 7.37 3.58
CA SER A 83 5.47 8.04 4.16
C SER A 83 4.33 7.07 4.48
N ILE A 84 4.53 5.79 4.21
CA ILE A 84 3.54 4.75 4.48
C ILE A 84 3.61 4.45 5.97
N THR A 85 2.46 4.47 6.61
CA THR A 85 2.32 4.21 8.03
C THR A 85 0.95 3.56 8.30
N HIS A 86 0.77 3.01 9.49
CA HIS A 86 -0.49 2.46 9.95
C HIS A 86 -1.05 3.15 11.18
N GLU A 87 -2.36 3.00 11.36
CA GLU A 87 -3.09 3.35 12.58
C GLU A 87 -3.89 2.11 12.99
N ALA A 88 -3.58 1.55 14.15
CA ALA A 88 -4.28 0.41 14.72
C ALA A 88 -5.37 0.86 15.72
N THR A 89 -6.38 0.01 15.86
CA THR A 89 -7.47 0.12 16.84
C THR A 89 -7.74 -1.27 17.42
N ALA A 90 -8.80 -1.44 18.21
CA ALA A 90 -9.15 -2.72 18.80
C ALA A 90 -9.74 -3.75 17.81
N ASP A 91 -10.11 -3.37 16.58
CA ASP A 91 -10.75 -4.29 15.62
C ASP A 91 -10.33 -4.09 14.15
N GLU A 92 -9.66 -2.98 13.87
CA GLU A 92 -9.14 -2.65 12.55
C GLU A 92 -7.73 -2.08 12.61
N VAL A 93 -7.02 -2.25 11.50
CA VAL A 93 -5.80 -1.51 11.19
C VAL A 93 -5.96 -0.81 9.84
N ARG A 94 -5.51 0.43 9.78
CA ARG A 94 -5.53 1.25 8.56
C ARG A 94 -4.11 1.53 8.12
N VAL A 95 -3.73 1.08 6.93
CA VAL A 95 -2.38 1.30 6.37
C VAL A 95 -2.49 2.27 5.20
N GLY A 96 -1.67 3.32 5.19
CA GLY A 96 -1.76 4.34 4.14
C GLY A 96 -0.70 5.43 4.20
N THR A 97 -0.92 6.47 3.41
CA THR A 97 -0.04 7.64 3.31
C THR A 97 -0.88 8.89 3.07
N ASN A 98 -0.37 10.04 3.53
CA ASN A 98 -0.95 11.36 3.25
C ASN A 98 -0.45 11.99 1.93
N VAL A 99 0.45 11.32 1.21
CA VAL A 99 1.04 11.82 -0.03
C VAL A 99 -0.02 11.86 -1.14
N ILE A 100 -0.30 13.04 -1.70
CA ILE A 100 -1.41 13.25 -2.65
C ILE A 100 -1.24 12.43 -3.93
N TYR A 101 -0.01 12.33 -4.46
CA TYR A 101 0.26 11.60 -5.69
C TYR A 101 0.21 10.07 -5.51
N ALA A 102 0.03 9.58 -4.27
CA ALA A 102 -0.15 8.17 -3.98
C ALA A 102 -1.41 7.60 -4.63
N ARG A 103 -2.53 8.34 -4.58
CA ARG A 103 -3.83 7.91 -5.12
C ARG A 103 -3.82 7.59 -6.63
N PRO A 104 -3.32 8.48 -7.52
CA PRO A 104 -3.23 8.16 -8.95
C PRO A 104 -2.23 7.04 -9.25
N HIS A 105 -1.27 6.74 -8.36
CA HIS A 105 -0.42 5.56 -8.52
C HIS A 105 -1.12 4.29 -8.05
N GLN A 106 -1.83 4.32 -6.92
CA GLN A 106 -2.57 3.18 -6.40
C GLN A 106 -3.63 2.68 -7.40
N PHE A 107 -4.47 3.59 -7.91
CA PHE A 107 -5.65 3.23 -8.72
C PHE A 107 -5.48 3.50 -10.21
N GLY A 108 -4.38 4.15 -10.61
CA GLY A 108 -4.29 4.76 -11.93
C GLY A 108 -5.11 6.06 -12.00
N ALA A 109 -4.88 6.85 -13.04
CA ALA A 109 -5.64 8.07 -13.27
C ALA A 109 -5.57 8.55 -14.72
N LYS A 110 -6.60 9.25 -15.17
CA LYS A 110 -6.53 10.12 -16.34
C LYS A 110 -6.48 11.57 -15.85
N ILE A 111 -5.36 12.25 -16.10
CA ILE A 111 -5.18 13.65 -15.72
C ILE A 111 -5.32 14.51 -16.96
N SER A 112 -6.20 15.51 -16.92
CA SER A 112 -6.38 16.52 -17.98
C SER A 112 -5.95 17.89 -17.50
N GLY A 113 -5.57 18.76 -18.44
CA GLY A 113 -5.28 20.15 -18.13
C GLY A 113 -6.54 20.93 -17.75
N LYS A 114 -6.43 21.83 -16.77
CA LYS A 114 -7.52 22.74 -16.41
C LYS A 114 -7.47 23.96 -17.31
N GLY A 115 -8.46 24.11 -18.19
CA GLY A 115 -8.57 25.26 -19.08
C GLY A 115 -7.53 25.32 -20.20
N GLY A 116 -6.87 24.19 -20.53
CA GLY A 116 -5.85 24.13 -21.56
C GLY A 116 -5.10 22.80 -21.59
N ARG A 117 -4.02 22.76 -22.38
CA ARG A 117 -3.14 21.58 -22.48
C ARG A 117 -2.21 21.52 -21.26
N LEU A 118 -1.88 20.31 -20.83
CA LEU A 118 -0.80 20.09 -19.87
C LEU A 118 0.53 20.57 -20.48
N ARG A 119 1.53 20.87 -19.64
CA ARG A 119 2.89 21.15 -20.10
C ARG A 119 3.90 20.67 -19.07
N PHE A 120 4.72 19.70 -19.45
CA PHE A 120 5.74 19.12 -18.57
C PHE A 120 6.93 18.62 -19.39
N GLN A 121 8.08 18.47 -18.74
CA GLN A 121 9.29 17.92 -19.35
C GLN A 121 9.35 16.41 -19.10
N LEU A 122 9.69 15.64 -20.13
CA LEU A 122 9.94 14.21 -19.97
C LEU A 122 11.34 13.94 -19.42
N ALA A 123 11.44 12.86 -18.65
CA ALA A 123 12.69 12.34 -18.14
C ALA A 123 13.66 11.96 -19.27
N GLY A 124 14.98 12.05 -19.00
CA GLY A 124 16.01 11.53 -19.91
C GLY A 124 16.28 12.40 -21.13
N GLY A 125 16.01 13.71 -21.05
CA GLY A 125 16.29 14.63 -22.16
C GLY A 125 15.30 14.54 -23.33
N LEU A 126 14.19 13.81 -23.18
CA LEU A 126 13.16 13.62 -24.21
C LEU A 126 12.36 14.90 -24.56
N GLY A 127 12.68 16.04 -23.94
CA GLY A 127 12.08 17.35 -24.20
C GLY A 127 10.72 17.59 -23.54
N PHE A 128 10.10 18.73 -23.86
CA PHE A 128 8.77 19.08 -23.37
C PHE A 128 7.66 18.32 -24.11
N ARG A 129 6.56 18.06 -23.41
CA ARG A 129 5.30 17.57 -23.97
C ARG A 129 4.16 18.45 -23.51
N SER A 130 3.21 18.64 -24.42
CA SER A 130 1.99 19.37 -24.12
C SER A 130 0.75 18.61 -24.59
N PRO A 131 0.37 17.49 -23.93
CA PRO A 131 -0.85 16.75 -24.27
C PRO A 131 -2.10 17.39 -23.63
N GLU A 132 -3.28 17.04 -24.14
CA GLU A 132 -4.55 17.43 -23.51
C GLU A 132 -4.82 16.63 -22.22
N SER A 133 -4.49 15.34 -22.23
CA SER A 133 -4.55 14.47 -21.06
C SER A 133 -3.42 13.45 -21.06
N VAL A 134 -3.15 12.89 -19.88
CA VAL A 134 -2.18 11.82 -19.64
C VAL A 134 -2.87 10.70 -18.88
N ILE A 135 -2.54 9.46 -19.23
CA ILE A 135 -2.97 8.27 -18.51
C ILE A 135 -1.80 7.80 -17.64
N ILE A 136 -2.02 7.73 -16.34
CA ILE A 136 -1.13 7.12 -15.36
C ILE A 136 -1.63 5.68 -15.14
N PRO A 137 -0.82 4.66 -15.46
CA PRO A 137 -1.19 3.29 -15.17
C PRO A 137 -1.18 3.05 -13.66
N ALA A 138 -2.10 2.20 -13.20
CA ALA A 138 -2.13 1.73 -11.82
C ALA A 138 -0.86 0.93 -11.49
N ARG A 139 -0.35 1.16 -10.29
CA ARG A 139 0.79 0.52 -9.64
C ARG A 139 0.40 0.34 -8.18
N PRO A 140 -0.56 -0.56 -7.89
CA PRO A 140 -1.03 -0.75 -6.53
C PRO A 140 0.13 -1.19 -5.65
N PHE A 141 0.34 -0.48 -4.56
CA PHE A 141 1.36 -0.79 -3.55
C PHE A 141 0.71 -1.08 -2.19
N LEU A 142 -0.44 -0.47 -1.90
CA LEU A 142 -1.29 -0.89 -0.79
C LEU A 142 -2.17 -2.06 -1.24
N GLY A 143 -2.31 -3.04 -0.35
CA GLY A 143 -3.20 -4.18 -0.47
C GLY A 143 -2.77 -5.27 0.48
N VAL A 144 -3.62 -6.28 0.62
CA VAL A 144 -3.29 -7.53 1.30
C VAL A 144 -3.04 -8.56 0.20
N SER A 145 -1.83 -9.12 0.16
CA SER A 145 -1.50 -10.25 -0.71
C SER A 145 -1.86 -11.58 -0.05
N THR A 146 -1.78 -12.69 -0.78
CA THR A 146 -1.92 -14.03 -0.19
C THR A 146 -0.85 -14.33 0.86
N ASP A 147 0.38 -13.81 0.66
CA ASP A 147 1.46 -13.97 1.65
C ASP A 147 1.15 -13.15 2.91
N ASP A 148 0.58 -11.94 2.76
CA ASP A 148 0.14 -11.13 3.90
C ASP A 148 -0.97 -11.84 4.67
N GLU A 149 -1.96 -12.43 4.00
CA GLU A 149 -3.03 -13.18 4.69
C GLU A 149 -2.45 -14.33 5.53
N THR A 150 -1.43 -15.01 5.01
CA THR A 150 -0.74 -16.10 5.72
C THR A 150 0.02 -15.59 6.93
N GLU A 151 0.75 -14.48 6.78
CA GLU A 151 1.48 -13.83 7.87
C GLU A 151 0.54 -13.31 8.95
N ILE A 152 -0.57 -12.67 8.57
CA ILE A 152 -1.58 -12.17 9.50
C ILE A 152 -2.20 -13.32 10.30
N LEU A 153 -2.47 -14.45 9.64
CA LEU A 153 -2.97 -15.64 10.33
C LEU A 153 -1.96 -16.14 11.36
N ALA A 154 -0.69 -16.26 10.98
CA ALA A 154 0.37 -16.69 11.89
C ALA A 154 0.48 -15.75 13.11
N LEU A 155 0.48 -14.43 12.88
CA LEU A 155 0.50 -13.44 13.97
C LEU A 155 -0.71 -13.56 14.91
N ALA A 156 -1.89 -13.84 14.36
CA ALA A 156 -3.10 -14.02 15.17
C ALA A 156 -3.07 -15.33 15.99
N GLU A 157 -2.57 -16.42 15.41
CA GLU A 157 -2.40 -17.71 16.10
C GLU A 157 -1.35 -17.62 17.21
N ASP A 158 -0.22 -16.96 16.94
CA ASP A 158 0.83 -16.70 17.94
C ASP A 158 0.29 -15.85 19.10
N TYR A 159 -0.48 -14.80 18.79
CA TYR A 159 -1.13 -13.96 19.80
C TYR A 159 -2.10 -14.76 20.69
N GLU A 160 -2.90 -15.65 20.09
CA GLU A 160 -3.82 -16.53 20.83
C GLU A 160 -3.08 -17.51 21.75
N ALA A 161 -1.94 -18.05 21.29
CA ALA A 161 -1.16 -19.05 22.00
C ALA A 161 -0.32 -18.47 23.16
N GLU A 162 0.23 -17.27 22.97
CA GLU A 162 1.15 -16.66 23.94
C GLU A 162 0.43 -16.05 25.15
N GLY A 163 -0.86 -15.73 25.05
CA GLY A 163 -1.64 -15.19 26.17
C GLY A 163 -0.96 -13.96 26.76
N TRP A 164 -0.83 -12.90 25.96
CA TRP A 164 -0.13 -11.68 26.32
C TRP A 164 -0.76 -11.04 27.58
N GLU A 165 -0.10 -11.21 28.74
CA GLU A 165 -0.42 -10.54 30.03
C GLU A 165 0.16 -9.12 30.12
#